data_AF-A0ABF7QC82-F1
#
_entry.id   AF-A0ABF7QC82-F1
#
_cell.length_a   1.000
_cell.length_b   1.000
_cell.length_c   1.000
_cell.angle_alpha   90.00
_cell.angle_beta   90.00
_cell.angle_gamma   90.00
#
_symmetry.space_group_name_H-M   'P 1'
#
loop_
_entity.id
_entity.type
_entity.pdbx_description
1 polymer ?
#
loop_
_entity_poly.entity_id
_entity_poly.type
_entity_poly.pdbx_seq_one_letter_code
_entity_poly.pdbx_strand_id
1 'polypeptide(L)'
;MRRLTTLAAAAALTAASLATPALAAPAAKTGYYVIRWENTGICQIWNTELQSKPLEWPSSYKIVSKPVPTFVEATNIQLKLRDERRCFL
;
A
#
# COMPACT_ATOMS: atom_id res chain seq x y z
N MET A 1 13.54 28.77 -37.98
CA MET A 1 14.45 27.75 -37.41
C MET A 1 15.00 28.23 -36.08
N ARG A 2 14.55 27.66 -34.96
CA ARG A 2 15.23 27.74 -33.66
C ARG A 2 15.18 26.34 -33.05
N ARG A 3 16.32 25.67 -33.10
CA ARG A 3 16.56 24.34 -32.54
C ARG A 3 16.80 24.52 -31.04
N LEU A 4 15.99 23.89 -30.21
CA LEU A 4 16.33 23.61 -28.82
C LEU A 4 15.85 22.19 -28.52
N THR A 5 16.75 21.26 -28.75
CA THR A 5 16.69 19.86 -28.32
C THR A 5 17.12 19.80 -26.86
N THR A 6 16.22 19.42 -25.97
CA THR A 6 16.59 19.04 -24.61
C THR A 6 15.96 17.69 -24.30
N LEU A 7 16.77 16.65 -24.43
CA LEU A 7 16.50 15.29 -23.98
C LEU A 7 16.40 15.30 -22.45
N ALA A 8 15.27 14.84 -21.90
CA ALA A 8 15.14 14.53 -20.48
C ALA A 8 15.06 13.02 -20.31
N ALA A 9 15.91 12.52 -19.42
CA ALA A 9 16.32 11.13 -19.23
C ALA A 9 15.16 10.13 -19.05
N ALA A 10 15.23 9.02 -19.79
CA ALA A 10 14.49 7.81 -19.48
C ALA A 10 15.07 7.19 -18.20
N ALA A 11 14.29 7.16 -17.12
CA ALA A 11 14.63 6.42 -15.92
C ALA A 11 14.43 4.93 -16.20
N ALA A 12 15.52 4.16 -16.17
CA ALA A 12 15.50 2.72 -16.34
C ALA A 12 14.75 2.06 -15.17
N LEU A 13 13.67 1.34 -15.49
CA LEU A 13 13.02 0.40 -14.58
C LEU A 13 13.92 -0.82 -14.43
N THR A 14 14.80 -0.83 -13.43
CA THR A 14 15.55 -2.03 -13.06
C THR A 14 14.62 -3.01 -12.38
N ALA A 15 14.30 -4.11 -13.06
CA ALA A 15 13.62 -5.27 -12.51
C ALA A 15 14.54 -5.94 -11.46
N ALA A 16 14.36 -5.59 -10.19
CA ALA A 16 14.97 -6.32 -9.09
C ALA A 16 14.12 -7.57 -8.79
N SER A 17 14.45 -8.67 -9.46
CA SER A 17 14.01 -10.01 -9.09
C SER A 17 14.70 -10.41 -7.77
N LEU A 18 14.05 -10.12 -6.65
CA LEU A 18 14.46 -10.59 -5.33
C LEU A 18 13.42 -11.58 -4.82
N ALA A 19 13.74 -12.86 -5.02
CA ALA A 19 13.16 -13.95 -4.26
C ALA A 19 13.29 -13.64 -2.76
N THR A 20 12.16 -13.60 -2.05
CA THR A 20 12.14 -13.51 -0.59
C THR A 20 11.22 -14.59 -0.02
N PRO A 21 11.58 -15.14 1.16
CA PRO A 21 11.11 -16.42 1.63
C PRO A 21 9.64 -16.36 2.10
N ALA A 22 8.90 -17.40 1.78
CA ALA A 22 7.56 -17.64 2.28
C ALA A 22 7.61 -17.89 3.81
N LEU A 23 7.56 -16.82 4.61
CA LEU A 23 7.24 -16.94 6.02
C LEU A 23 5.73 -17.11 6.15
N ALA A 24 5.33 -18.28 6.63
CA ALA A 24 3.98 -18.67 6.94
C ALA A 24 3.24 -17.55 7.71
N ALA A 25 2.19 -17.00 7.09
CA ALA A 25 1.27 -16.10 7.76
C ALA A 25 0.27 -16.92 8.59
N PRO A 26 -0.13 -16.44 9.79
CA PRO A 26 -1.19 -17.08 10.56
C PRO A 26 -2.49 -17.08 9.76
N ALA A 27 -3.26 -18.18 9.86
CA ALA A 27 -4.53 -18.39 9.15
C ALA A 27 -5.43 -17.14 9.27
N ALA A 28 -5.50 -16.37 8.19
CA ALA A 28 -6.14 -15.07 8.20
C ALA A 28 -7.66 -15.27 8.09
N LYS A 29 -8.42 -14.65 9.01
CA LYS A 29 -9.85 -14.44 8.82
C LYS A 29 -10.03 -13.67 7.51
N THR A 30 -10.76 -14.26 6.57
CA THR A 30 -11.14 -13.66 5.29
C THR A 30 -11.76 -12.27 5.50
N GLY A 31 -11.19 -11.25 4.85
CA GLY A 31 -11.64 -9.87 4.99
C GLY A 31 -10.65 -8.84 4.47
N TYR A 32 -10.93 -7.58 4.82
CA TYR A 32 -10.21 -6.39 4.40
C TYR A 32 -9.76 -5.61 5.63
N TYR A 33 -8.61 -4.97 5.56
CA TYR A 33 -8.13 -4.07 6.60
C TYR A 33 -7.44 -2.87 5.98
N VAL A 34 -7.32 -1.79 6.74
CA VAL A 34 -6.66 -0.57 6.30
C VAL A 34 -5.26 -0.52 6.90
N ILE A 35 -4.27 -0.31 6.04
CA ILE A 35 -2.89 0.03 6.41
C ILE A 35 -2.66 1.52 6.24
N ARG A 36 -1.70 2.07 6.98
CA ARG A 36 -1.18 3.43 6.82
C ARG A 36 0.33 3.36 6.59
N TRP A 37 0.78 3.92 5.48
CA TRP A 37 2.20 4.07 5.20
C TRP A 37 2.84 5.09 6.14
N GLU A 38 4.00 4.79 6.70
CA GLU A 38 4.65 5.70 7.66
C GLU A 38 5.22 6.94 7.00
N ASN A 39 5.87 6.80 5.84
CA ASN A 39 6.52 7.89 5.12
C ASN A 39 5.54 8.93 4.53
N THR A 40 4.43 8.46 3.96
CA THR A 40 3.47 9.30 3.22
C THR A 40 2.19 9.56 4.01
N GLY A 41 1.89 8.74 5.02
CA GLY A 41 0.63 8.76 5.74
C GLY A 41 -0.59 8.39 4.90
N ILE A 42 -0.39 7.82 3.70
CA ILE A 42 -1.46 7.32 2.84
C ILE A 42 -2.07 6.07 3.46
N CYS A 43 -3.40 5.98 3.42
CA CYS A 43 -4.10 4.78 3.83
C CYS A 43 -4.55 3.94 2.64
N GLN A 44 -4.31 2.64 2.73
CA GLN A 44 -4.58 1.69 1.67
C GLN A 44 -5.34 0.49 2.24
N ILE A 45 -6.33 0.01 1.50
CA ILE A 45 -7.08 -1.19 1.85
C ILE A 45 -6.30 -2.41 1.36
N TRP A 46 -6.14 -3.39 2.23
CA TRP A 46 -5.51 -4.67 1.93
C TRP A 46 -6.49 -5.82 2.16
N ASN A 47 -6.43 -6.84 1.29
CA ASN A 47 -7.22 -8.07 1.44
C ASN A 47 -6.37 -9.13 2.16
N THR A 48 -6.93 -9.76 3.19
CA THR A 48 -6.28 -10.83 3.96
C THR A 48 -6.08 -12.12 3.17
N GLU A 49 -6.82 -12.32 2.08
CA GLU A 49 -6.69 -13.46 1.17
C GLU A 49 -5.48 -13.36 0.25
N LEU A 50 -4.90 -12.15 0.13
CA LEU A 50 -3.67 -11.99 -0.63
C LEU A 50 -2.55 -12.75 0.10
N GLN A 51 -1.98 -13.73 -0.60
CA GLN A 51 -0.87 -14.54 -0.10
C GLN A 51 0.38 -13.70 0.22
N SER A 52 0.48 -12.51 -0.37
CA SER A 52 1.51 -11.53 -0.07
C SER A 52 0.98 -10.40 0.82
N LYS A 53 1.80 -10.03 1.81
CA LYS A 53 1.63 -8.77 2.55
C LYS A 53 2.12 -7.60 1.70
N PRO A 54 1.72 -6.35 2.02
CA PRO A 54 2.31 -5.18 1.40
C PRO A 54 3.83 -5.20 1.56
N LEU A 55 4.55 -4.90 0.49
CA LEU A 55 6.01 -4.84 0.51
C LEU A 55 6.46 -3.63 1.31
N GLU A 56 7.22 -3.85 2.39
CA GLU A 56 7.72 -2.79 3.29
C GLU A 56 8.98 -2.09 2.76
N TRP A 57 9.02 -1.81 1.46
CA TRP A 57 10.13 -1.10 0.82
C TRP A 57 9.56 -0.13 -0.22
N PRO A 58 9.86 1.19 -0.14
CA PRO A 58 10.88 1.84 0.68
C PRO A 58 10.40 2.28 2.09
N SER A 59 9.18 1.95 2.49
CA SER A 59 8.60 2.37 3.78
C SER A 59 7.89 1.22 4.47
N SER A 60 7.95 1.21 5.79
CA SER A 60 7.07 0.44 6.67
C SER A 60 5.63 0.97 6.62
N TYR A 61 4.68 0.12 7.00
CA TYR A 61 3.27 0.49 7.21
C TYR A 61 2.78 0.01 8.59
N LYS A 62 1.69 0.61 9.07
CA LYS A 62 0.96 0.13 10.25
C LYS A 62 -0.44 -0.29 9.86
N ILE A 63 -0.92 -1.38 10.43
CA ILE A 63 -2.35 -1.74 10.35
C ILE A 63 -3.12 -0.80 11.29
N VAL A 64 -4.08 -0.06 10.75
CA VAL A 64 -4.86 0.97 11.47
C VAL A 64 -6.32 0.59 11.67
N SER A 65 -6.75 -0.57 11.17
CA SER A 65 -8.09 -1.11 11.39
C SER A 65 -8.07 -2.58 11.79
N LYS A 66 -9.17 -3.03 12.39
CA LYS A 66 -9.46 -4.47 12.49
C LYS A 66 -9.87 -5.01 11.11
N PRO A 67 -9.69 -6.31 10.83
CA PRO A 67 -10.25 -6.94 9.64
C PRO A 67 -11.78 -6.87 9.63
N VAL A 68 -12.35 -6.48 8.50
CA VAL A 68 -13.79 -6.41 8.22
C VAL A 68 -14.13 -7.29 7.02
N PRO A 69 -15.33 -7.89 6.95
CA PRO A 69 -15.65 -8.84 5.90
C PRO A 69 -15.78 -8.21 4.51
N THR A 70 -16.06 -6.91 4.40
CA THR A 70 -16.35 -6.27 3.10
C THR A 70 -15.39 -5.12 2.76
N PHE A 71 -15.15 -4.93 1.46
CA PHE A 71 -14.36 -3.81 0.94
C PHE A 71 -15.01 -2.46 1.25
N VAL A 72 -16.35 -2.39 1.24
CA VAL A 72 -17.12 -1.18 1.54
C VAL A 72 -16.91 -0.75 2.99
N GLU A 73 -16.93 -1.69 3.94
CA GLU A 73 -16.63 -1.36 5.35
C GLU A 73 -15.20 -0.87 5.52
N ALA A 74 -14.23 -1.48 4.84
CA ALA A 74 -12.84 -1.01 4.88
C ALA A 74 -12.68 0.39 4.26
N THR A 75 -13.43 0.67 3.20
CA THR A 75 -13.49 2.01 2.57
C THR A 75 -14.09 3.04 3.52
N ASN A 76 -15.19 2.71 4.21
CA ASN A 76 -15.79 3.60 5.21
C ASN A 76 -14.82 3.90 6.36
N ILE A 77 -14.02 2.90 6.79
CA ILE A 77 -12.97 3.11 7.78
C ILE A 77 -11.87 4.03 7.23
N GLN A 78 -11.41 3.82 6.00
CA GLN A 78 -10.41 4.68 5.38
C GLN A 78 -10.91 6.13 5.29
N LEU A 79 -12.15 6.35 4.83
CA LEU A 79 -12.77 7.67 4.76
C LEU A 79 -12.85 8.33 6.14
N LYS A 80 -13.30 7.59 7.16
CA LYS A 80 -13.32 8.09 8.54
C LYS A 80 -11.93 8.51 9.03
N LEU A 81 -10.91 7.70 8.78
CA LEU A 81 -9.53 8.03 9.17
C LEU A 81 -9.00 9.26 8.44
N ARG A 82 -9.42 9.47 7.20
CA ARG A 82 -9.12 10.68 6.44
C ARG A 82 -9.82 11.91 7.03
N ASP A 83 -11.09 11.78 7.40
CA ASP A 83 -11.85 12.86 8.05
C ASP A 83 -11.24 13.24 9.42
N GLU A 84 -10.70 12.26 10.14
CA GLU A 84 -9.93 12.44 11.38
C GLU A 84 -8.52 13.02 11.15
N ARG A 85 -8.13 13.30 9.90
CA ARG A 85 -6.76 13.72 9.49
C ARG A 85 -5.65 12.74 9.91
N ARG A 86 -6.00 11.46 10.06
CA ARG A 86 -5.05 10.38 10.38
C ARG A 86 -4.47 9.76 9.11
N CYS A 87 -5.18 9.87 7.99
CA CYS A 87 -4.74 9.45 6.66
C CYS A 87 -4.68 10.64 5.71
N PHE A 88 -3.74 10.59 4.77
CA PHE A 88 -3.69 11.50 3.62
C PHE A 88 -4.22 10.78 2.37
N LEU A 89 -5.05 11.50 1.58
CA LEU A 89 -5.85 11.04 0.41
C LEU A 89 -7.16 10.29 0.72
#